data_AF-A0A428GU50-F1
#
_entry.id   AF-A0A428GU50-F1
#
_cell.length_a   1.000
_cell.length_b   1.000
_cell.length_c   1.000
_cell.angle_alpha   90.00
_cell.angle_beta   90.00
_cell.angle_gamma   90.00
#
_symmetry.space_group_name_H-M   'P 1'
#
loop_
_entity.id
_entity.type
_entity.pdbx_description
1 polymer ?
#
loop_
_entity_poly.entity_id
_entity_poly.type
_entity_poly.pdbx_seq_one_letter_code
_entity_poly.pdbx_strand_id
1 'polypeptide(L)'
;MKGQKIETYIPVTKKEKFIQTIRQQYGFSRTESEILLNLYQKLEKEYGSKKANIEFFKIVASYSYGDKSYGAWQVVGGLYSPNGVNGINVGINYRMKSVLKKYGLKDDEIDTIQKAIQNQHNFTGLEKIEEGDTNDEIKGKLNLASEKAYGQGNYNKLDEKQKARVRELLSQFGGTIDYSHMAATISAHYTGNHFIENEDDLAGWQGDVAGTMGLPPSLGNDDYRSDLDAVNVYHKIKDGDSLVDVTNSYYDSVERTSGYRTYEFVQNIGEGDYTKGMKKLEETYKLYVSSHSSEQSSTFENFMNAIQHFQKDLDKPNPSIGE
;
A
#
# COMPACT_ATOMS: atom_id res chain seq x y z
N MET A 1 26.08 -13.09 42.13
CA MET A 1 26.13 -12.64 40.72
C MET A 1 25.21 -13.55 39.91
N LYS A 2 24.04 -13.06 39.49
CA LYS A 2 23.12 -13.80 38.61
C LYS A 2 23.61 -13.62 37.17
N GLY A 3 23.83 -14.72 36.47
CA GLY A 3 24.31 -14.73 35.09
C GLY A 3 23.32 -14.01 34.17
N GLN A 4 23.83 -13.00 33.45
CA GLN A 4 23.16 -12.44 32.29
C GLN A 4 23.02 -13.55 31.24
N LYS A 5 21.78 -13.87 30.86
CA LYS A 5 21.53 -14.63 29.63
C LYS A 5 22.05 -13.78 28.48
N ILE A 6 23.11 -14.24 27.84
CA ILE A 6 23.55 -13.72 26.55
C ILE A 6 22.51 -14.21 25.54
N GLU A 7 21.56 -13.35 25.19
CA GLU A 7 20.75 -13.55 23.99
C GLU A 7 21.69 -13.49 22.79
N THR A 8 21.95 -14.65 22.20
CA THR A 8 22.70 -14.75 20.96
C THR A 8 21.87 -14.13 19.84
N TYR A 9 22.21 -12.89 19.46
CA TYR A 9 21.65 -12.23 18.28
C TYR A 9 22.05 -13.02 17.03
N ILE A 10 21.12 -13.80 16.49
CA ILE A 10 21.29 -14.44 15.18
C ILE A 10 20.95 -13.36 14.13
N PRO A 11 21.87 -13.00 13.23
CA PRO A 11 21.58 -12.00 12.21
C PRO A 11 20.43 -12.49 11.32
N VAL A 12 19.35 -11.71 11.25
CA VAL A 12 18.25 -11.98 10.33
C VAL A 12 18.77 -11.80 8.90
N THR A 13 18.58 -12.80 8.04
CA THR A 13 19.01 -12.69 6.64
C THR A 13 18.21 -11.61 5.91
N LYS A 14 18.77 -10.97 4.87
CA LYS A 14 18.05 -10.02 4.00
C LYS A 14 16.68 -10.54 3.53
N LYS A 15 16.61 -11.83 3.21
CA LYS A 15 15.37 -12.51 2.79
C LYS A 15 14.36 -12.60 3.93
N GLU A 16 14.80 -13.03 5.10
CA GLU A 16 13.91 -13.16 6.26
C GLU A 16 13.41 -11.79 6.74
N LYS A 17 14.24 -10.75 6.69
CA LYS A 17 13.81 -9.38 7.01
C LYS A 17 12.72 -8.90 6.06
N PHE A 18 12.88 -9.14 4.76
CA PHE A 18 11.85 -8.81 3.78
C PHE A 18 10.54 -9.53 4.08
N ILE A 19 10.60 -10.85 4.31
CA ILE A 19 9.42 -11.64 4.69
C ILE A 19 8.76 -11.07 5.95
N GLN A 20 9.53 -10.72 6.98
CA GLN A 20 8.99 -10.12 8.21
C GLN A 20 8.30 -8.78 7.93
N THR A 21 8.93 -7.90 7.14
CA THR A 21 8.36 -6.60 6.78
C THR A 21 7.06 -6.75 5.97
N ILE A 22 7.04 -7.63 4.96
CA ILE A 22 5.83 -7.86 4.15
C ILE A 22 4.66 -8.36 5.01
N ARG A 23 4.95 -9.24 5.98
CA ARG A 23 3.93 -9.74 6.93
C ARG A 23 3.44 -8.65 7.88
N GLN A 24 4.35 -7.84 8.42
CA GLN A 24 4.04 -6.83 9.43
C GLN A 24 3.29 -5.64 8.85
N GLN A 25 3.70 -5.16 7.68
CA GLN A 25 3.13 -3.94 7.09
C GLN A 25 1.85 -4.22 6.29
N TYR A 26 1.74 -5.40 5.68
CA TYR A 26 0.64 -5.73 4.75
C TYR A 26 -0.18 -6.97 5.16
N GLY A 27 0.18 -7.67 6.23
CA GLY A 27 -0.60 -8.81 6.75
C GLY A 27 -0.46 -10.12 5.98
N PHE A 28 0.36 -10.19 4.92
CA PHE A 28 0.58 -11.43 4.19
C PHE A 28 1.12 -12.55 5.10
N SER A 29 0.81 -13.81 4.77
CA SER A 29 1.40 -14.98 5.42
C SER A 29 2.86 -15.17 5.02
N ARG A 30 3.57 -16.07 5.71
CA ARG A 30 4.95 -16.44 5.33
C ARG A 30 4.99 -16.98 3.90
N THR A 31 4.08 -17.90 3.55
CA THR A 31 3.99 -18.50 2.22
C THR A 31 3.73 -17.44 1.15
N GLU A 32 2.78 -16.53 1.37
CA GLU A 32 2.47 -15.44 0.45
C GLU A 32 3.70 -14.52 0.23
N SER A 33 4.38 -14.17 1.32
CA SER A 33 5.58 -13.34 1.30
C SER A 33 6.75 -14.01 0.57
N GLU A 34 6.92 -15.32 0.76
CA GLU A 34 7.94 -16.12 0.07
C GLU A 34 7.68 -16.21 -1.44
N ILE A 35 6.42 -16.33 -1.86
CA ILE A 35 6.06 -16.32 -3.29
C ILE A 35 6.36 -14.95 -3.91
N LEU A 36 5.98 -13.85 -3.24
CA LEU A 36 6.28 -12.48 -3.70
C LEU A 36 7.79 -12.24 -3.82
N LEU A 37 8.56 -12.65 -2.81
CA LEU A 37 10.02 -12.55 -2.83
C LEU A 37 10.63 -13.37 -3.97
N ASN A 38 10.15 -14.59 -4.20
CA ASN A 38 10.63 -15.46 -5.26
C ASN A 38 10.32 -14.87 -6.65
N LEU A 39 9.13 -14.31 -6.84
CA LEU A 39 8.76 -13.59 -8.05
C LEU A 39 9.75 -12.44 -8.32
N TYR A 40 9.98 -11.58 -7.32
CA TYR A 40 10.92 -10.46 -7.45
C TYR A 40 12.34 -10.93 -7.78
N GLN A 41 12.87 -11.90 -7.04
CA GLN A 41 14.24 -12.40 -7.25
C GLN A 41 14.46 -12.97 -8.66
N LYS A 42 13.44 -13.60 -9.25
CA LYS A 42 13.52 -14.10 -10.62
C LYS A 42 13.46 -12.98 -11.65
N LEU A 43 12.62 -11.97 -11.43
CA LEU A 43 12.59 -10.77 -12.27
C LEU A 43 13.93 -10.04 -12.22
N GLU A 44 14.49 -9.86 -11.03
CA GLU A 44 15.78 -9.20 -10.81
C GLU A 44 16.92 -9.96 -11.47
N LYS A 45 16.92 -11.29 -11.36
CA LYS A 45 17.92 -12.13 -12.04
C LYS A 45 17.86 -12.03 -13.57
N GLU A 46 16.66 -11.93 -14.13
CA GLU A 46 16.45 -11.90 -15.58
C GLU A 46 16.73 -10.51 -16.19
N TYR A 47 16.36 -9.43 -15.49
CA TYR A 47 16.32 -8.08 -16.07
C TYR A 47 17.14 -7.03 -15.34
N GLY A 48 17.73 -7.35 -14.19
CA GLY A 48 18.29 -6.37 -13.26
C GLY A 48 17.21 -5.61 -12.47
N SER A 49 17.63 -5.01 -11.37
CA SER A 49 16.74 -4.44 -10.35
C SER A 49 15.81 -3.34 -10.91
N LYS A 50 16.30 -2.43 -11.75
CA LYS A 50 15.47 -1.34 -12.33
C LYS A 50 14.24 -1.87 -13.08
N LYS A 51 14.41 -2.82 -14.00
CA LYS A 51 13.30 -3.38 -14.76
C LYS A 51 12.48 -4.36 -13.91
N ALA A 52 13.11 -5.06 -12.98
CA ALA A 52 12.39 -5.92 -12.05
C ALA A 52 11.43 -5.14 -11.14
N ASN A 53 11.83 -3.97 -10.64
CA ASN A 53 10.99 -3.08 -9.84
C ASN A 53 9.72 -2.70 -10.61
N ILE A 54 9.88 -2.24 -11.85
CA ILE A 54 8.76 -1.86 -12.72
C ILE A 54 7.80 -3.04 -12.94
N GLU A 55 8.33 -4.19 -13.36
CA GLU A 55 7.49 -5.35 -13.67
C GLU A 55 6.80 -5.93 -12.43
N PHE A 56 7.51 -5.94 -11.29
CA PHE A 56 6.96 -6.44 -10.03
C PHE A 56 5.75 -5.62 -9.57
N PHE A 57 5.87 -4.29 -9.53
CA PHE A 57 4.77 -3.43 -9.10
C PHE A 57 3.60 -3.46 -10.08
N LYS A 58 3.86 -3.52 -11.40
CA LYS A 58 2.79 -3.71 -12.39
C LYS A 58 2.02 -5.00 -12.14
N ILE A 59 2.70 -6.11 -11.86
CA ILE A 59 2.07 -7.39 -11.55
C ILE A 59 1.20 -7.27 -10.29
N VAL A 60 1.74 -6.75 -9.19
CA VAL A 60 1.03 -6.63 -7.90
C VAL A 60 -0.20 -5.72 -8.02
N ALA A 61 -0.06 -4.57 -8.68
CA ALA A 61 -1.15 -3.62 -8.90
C ALA A 61 -2.26 -4.21 -9.78
N SER A 62 -1.89 -4.97 -10.82
CA SER A 62 -2.85 -5.50 -11.80
C SER A 62 -3.86 -6.45 -11.18
N TYR A 63 -3.58 -7.06 -10.02
CA TYR A 63 -4.51 -7.92 -9.32
C TYR A 63 -5.78 -7.22 -8.82
N SER A 64 -5.67 -5.95 -8.45
CA SER A 64 -6.80 -5.17 -7.91
C SER A 64 -7.23 -4.04 -8.83
N TYR A 65 -6.30 -3.43 -9.57
CA TYR A 65 -6.54 -2.25 -10.40
C TYR A 65 -6.64 -2.54 -11.89
N GLY A 66 -6.16 -3.71 -12.34
CA GLY A 66 -6.21 -4.11 -13.76
C GLY A 66 -7.62 -4.06 -14.32
N ASP A 67 -8.61 -4.47 -13.54
CA ASP A 67 -9.98 -4.73 -14.01
C ASP A 67 -10.98 -3.60 -13.72
N LYS A 68 -10.59 -2.56 -12.96
CA LYS A 68 -11.54 -1.65 -12.31
C LYS A 68 -11.92 -0.40 -13.10
N SER A 69 -11.21 -0.04 -14.18
CA SER A 69 -11.31 1.32 -14.75
C SER A 69 -11.38 1.40 -16.27
N TYR A 70 -12.00 0.43 -16.95
CA TYR A 70 -12.22 0.46 -18.41
C TYR A 70 -10.96 0.75 -19.25
N GLY A 71 -9.78 0.34 -18.81
CA GLY A 71 -8.53 0.65 -19.52
C GLY A 71 -7.67 1.75 -18.87
N ALA A 72 -8.20 2.54 -17.92
CA ALA A 72 -7.48 3.71 -17.41
C ALA A 72 -6.15 3.33 -16.74
N TRP A 73 -6.12 2.28 -15.92
CA TRP A 73 -4.88 1.82 -15.28
C TRP A 73 -3.88 1.18 -16.24
N GLN A 74 -4.31 0.69 -17.39
CA GLN A 74 -3.41 0.27 -18.46
C GLN A 74 -2.69 1.49 -19.08
N VAL A 75 -3.33 2.66 -19.09
CA VAL A 75 -2.74 3.91 -19.56
C VAL A 75 -1.86 4.53 -18.47
N VAL A 76 -2.41 4.75 -17.28
CA VAL A 76 -1.73 5.47 -16.17
C VAL A 76 -0.59 4.65 -15.60
N GLY A 77 -0.85 3.39 -15.22
CA GLY A 77 0.14 2.53 -14.55
C GLY A 77 0.83 1.52 -15.48
N GLY A 78 0.47 1.46 -16.77
CA GLY A 78 0.94 0.42 -17.67
C GLY A 78 0.58 -0.99 -17.20
N LEU A 79 -0.53 -1.12 -16.45
CA LEU A 79 -0.95 -2.38 -15.83
C LEU A 79 -1.37 -3.42 -16.86
N TYR A 80 -1.37 -4.69 -16.47
CA TYR A 80 -1.89 -5.78 -17.28
C TYR A 80 -3.43 -5.71 -17.31
N SER A 81 -4.03 -6.06 -18.46
CA SER A 81 -5.49 -5.93 -18.69
C SER A 81 -6.28 -7.18 -18.27
N PRO A 82 -7.55 -7.06 -17.84
CA PRO A 82 -8.48 -8.18 -17.72
C PRO A 82 -8.66 -8.93 -19.04
N ASN A 83 -9.02 -10.20 -18.96
CA ASN A 83 -9.76 -10.83 -20.05
C ASN A 83 -11.19 -10.30 -20.02
N GLY A 84 -11.57 -9.43 -20.96
CA GLY A 84 -12.97 -9.16 -21.26
C GLY A 84 -13.45 -10.03 -22.42
N VAL A 85 -14.31 -11.01 -22.17
CA VAL A 85 -15.28 -11.49 -23.17
C VAL A 85 -16.67 -11.27 -22.57
N ASN A 86 -17.48 -10.40 -23.20
CA ASN A 86 -18.88 -10.16 -22.84
C ASN A 86 -19.18 -9.75 -21.39
N GLY A 87 -18.33 -8.90 -20.78
CA GLY A 87 -18.67 -8.24 -19.51
C GLY A 87 -18.66 -9.13 -18.26
N ILE A 88 -18.07 -10.33 -18.33
CA ILE A 88 -17.83 -11.19 -17.15
C ILE A 88 -16.36 -11.02 -16.73
N ASN A 89 -16.13 -10.55 -15.50
CA ASN A 89 -14.80 -10.44 -14.90
C ASN A 89 -14.26 -11.83 -14.57
N VAL A 90 -13.19 -12.26 -15.25
CA VAL A 90 -12.58 -13.58 -15.08
C VAL A 90 -11.10 -13.48 -14.69
N GLY A 91 -10.78 -12.81 -13.58
CA GLY A 91 -9.45 -12.85 -12.94
C GLY A 91 -8.24 -12.55 -13.85
N ILE A 92 -7.03 -12.95 -13.41
CA ILE A 92 -5.79 -12.82 -14.19
C ILE A 92 -6.00 -13.39 -15.59
N ASN A 93 -5.79 -12.57 -16.61
CA ASN A 93 -5.89 -13.05 -17.99
C ASN A 93 -4.82 -14.13 -18.31
N TYR A 94 -5.04 -14.90 -19.39
CA TYR A 94 -4.10 -15.94 -19.80
C TYR A 94 -2.67 -15.39 -20.05
N ARG A 95 -2.54 -14.11 -20.42
CA ARG A 95 -1.26 -13.46 -20.71
C ARG A 95 -0.46 -13.24 -19.43
N MET A 96 -1.04 -12.62 -18.40
CA MET A 96 -0.39 -12.38 -17.12
C MET A 96 -0.11 -13.71 -16.41
N LYS A 97 -1.01 -14.69 -16.50
CA LYS A 97 -0.73 -16.07 -16.03
C LYS A 97 0.46 -16.70 -16.77
N SER A 98 0.58 -16.50 -18.08
CA SER A 98 1.73 -16.99 -18.86
C SER A 98 3.02 -16.26 -18.50
N VAL A 99 2.96 -14.95 -18.22
CA VAL A 99 4.09 -14.14 -17.75
C VAL A 99 4.58 -14.66 -16.39
N LEU A 100 3.68 -14.89 -15.44
CA LEU A 100 4.03 -15.43 -14.12
C LEU A 100 4.62 -16.85 -14.20
N LYS A 101 4.07 -17.70 -15.08
CA LYS A 101 4.64 -19.03 -15.37
C LYS A 101 6.02 -18.97 -16.02
N LYS A 102 6.29 -17.99 -16.88
CA LYS A 102 7.62 -17.75 -17.45
C LYS A 102 8.63 -17.43 -16.34
N TYR A 103 8.20 -16.72 -15.30
CA TYR A 103 8.98 -16.52 -14.07
C TYR A 103 8.85 -17.69 -13.08
N GLY A 104 8.43 -18.86 -13.55
CA GLY A 104 8.47 -20.12 -12.82
C GLY A 104 7.58 -20.17 -11.59
N LEU A 105 6.50 -19.38 -11.53
CA LEU A 105 5.43 -19.59 -10.55
C LEU A 105 4.53 -20.74 -11.03
N LYS A 106 4.11 -21.57 -10.09
CA LYS A 106 3.14 -22.64 -10.31
C LYS A 106 1.70 -22.10 -10.27
N ASP A 107 0.76 -22.88 -10.77
CA ASP A 107 -0.66 -22.50 -10.82
C ASP A 107 -1.24 -22.21 -9.43
N ASP A 108 -0.86 -23.00 -8.43
CA ASP A 108 -1.24 -22.83 -7.03
C ASP A 108 -0.60 -21.59 -6.39
N GLU A 109 0.67 -21.30 -6.71
CA GLU A 109 1.34 -20.08 -6.23
C GLU A 109 0.70 -18.82 -6.80
N ILE A 110 0.32 -18.83 -8.08
CA ILE A 110 -0.37 -17.74 -8.76
C ILE A 110 -1.75 -17.49 -8.13
N ASP A 111 -2.54 -18.55 -7.92
CA ASP A 111 -3.85 -18.46 -7.25
C ASP A 111 -3.72 -17.97 -5.80
N THR A 112 -2.68 -18.41 -5.09
CA THR A 112 -2.39 -17.99 -3.72
C THR A 112 -2.16 -16.48 -3.65
N ILE A 113 -1.21 -15.93 -4.41
CA ILE A 113 -0.94 -14.49 -4.35
C ILE A 113 -2.07 -13.63 -4.92
N GLN A 114 -2.81 -14.14 -5.92
CA GLN A 114 -4.00 -13.46 -6.42
C GLN A 114 -5.01 -13.22 -5.31
N LYS A 115 -5.40 -14.30 -4.62
CA LYS A 115 -6.38 -14.24 -3.54
C LYS A 115 -5.85 -13.40 -2.39
N ALA A 116 -4.57 -13.53 -2.04
CA ALA A 116 -3.98 -12.77 -0.96
C ALA A 116 -4.01 -11.26 -1.24
N ILE A 117 -3.53 -10.81 -2.40
CA ILE A 117 -3.49 -9.39 -2.77
C ILE A 117 -4.89 -8.80 -2.86
N GLN A 118 -5.84 -9.50 -3.48
CA GLN A 118 -7.22 -9.03 -3.61
C GLN A 118 -7.93 -8.95 -2.25
N ASN A 119 -7.73 -9.95 -1.39
CA ASN A 119 -8.29 -9.91 -0.04
C ASN A 119 -7.65 -8.80 0.80
N GLN A 120 -6.33 -8.62 0.71
CA GLN A 120 -5.59 -7.58 1.41
C GLN A 120 -6.13 -6.20 1.04
N HIS A 121 -6.17 -5.88 -0.24
CA HIS A 121 -6.76 -4.64 -0.77
C HIS A 121 -8.22 -4.42 -0.31
N ASN A 122 -9.04 -5.46 -0.28
CA ASN A 122 -10.46 -5.32 0.10
C ASN A 122 -10.69 -5.11 1.61
N PHE A 123 -9.74 -5.52 2.46
CA PHE A 123 -9.88 -5.54 3.92
C PHE A 123 -9.01 -4.52 4.65
N THR A 124 -7.99 -3.97 4.00
CA THR A 124 -7.00 -3.12 4.65
C THR A 124 -7.56 -1.84 5.27
N GLY A 125 -8.60 -1.24 4.66
CA GLY A 125 -9.33 -0.10 5.23
C GLY A 125 -10.32 -0.43 6.33
N LEU A 126 -10.46 -1.70 6.73
CA LEU A 126 -11.29 -2.09 7.88
C LEU A 126 -10.46 -2.08 9.15
N GLU A 127 -11.07 -1.72 10.28
CA GLU A 127 -10.41 -1.82 11.58
C GLU A 127 -10.39 -3.27 12.10
N LYS A 128 -9.24 -3.71 12.61
CA LYS A 128 -9.14 -5.01 13.32
C LYS A 128 -9.99 -4.98 14.59
N ILE A 129 -10.38 -6.18 15.02
CA ILE A 129 -10.90 -6.37 16.37
C ILE A 129 -9.73 -6.29 17.34
N GLU A 130 -9.80 -5.37 18.28
CA GLU A 130 -8.76 -5.12 19.28
C GLU A 130 -9.21 -5.56 20.67
N GLU A 131 -8.23 -5.84 21.53
CA GLU A 131 -8.51 -6.10 22.95
C GLU A 131 -9.10 -4.83 23.60
N GLY A 132 -10.33 -4.94 24.11
CA GLY A 132 -11.06 -3.83 24.71
C GLY A 132 -12.23 -3.33 23.88
N ASP A 133 -12.39 -3.77 22.63
CA ASP A 133 -13.59 -3.48 21.84
C ASP A 133 -14.85 -3.98 22.58
N THR A 134 -15.88 -3.14 22.60
CA THR A 134 -17.22 -3.49 23.08
C THR A 134 -17.90 -4.47 22.13
N ASN A 135 -18.93 -5.17 22.61
CA ASN A 135 -19.71 -6.09 21.78
C ASN A 135 -20.33 -5.41 20.55
N ASP A 136 -20.71 -4.14 20.67
CA ASP A 136 -21.30 -3.38 19.55
C ASP A 136 -20.24 -2.99 18.52
N GLU A 137 -19.03 -2.60 18.94
CA GLU A 137 -17.90 -2.35 18.04
C GLU A 137 -17.48 -3.61 17.30
N ILE A 138 -17.32 -4.74 18.01
CA ILE A 138 -17.02 -6.04 17.40
C ILE A 138 -18.08 -6.40 16.35
N LYS A 139 -19.35 -6.21 16.68
CA LYS A 139 -20.47 -6.47 15.75
C LYS A 139 -20.41 -5.56 14.53
N GLY A 140 -20.10 -4.27 14.71
CA GLY A 140 -19.92 -3.32 13.62
C GLY A 140 -18.81 -3.72 12.66
N LYS A 141 -17.61 -4.00 13.20
CA LYS A 141 -16.43 -4.45 12.43
C LYS A 141 -16.72 -5.75 11.66
N LEU A 142 -17.37 -6.73 12.30
CA LEU A 142 -17.74 -7.99 11.65
C LEU A 142 -18.79 -7.83 10.54
N ASN A 143 -19.76 -6.92 10.71
CA ASN A 143 -20.76 -6.65 9.68
C ASN A 143 -20.14 -5.99 8.44
N LEU A 144 -19.25 -5.02 8.62
CA LEU A 144 -18.51 -4.40 7.51
C LEU A 144 -17.63 -5.42 6.78
N ALA A 145 -16.90 -6.24 7.53
CA ALA A 145 -16.07 -7.30 6.98
C ALA A 145 -16.89 -8.38 6.24
N SER A 146 -18.08 -8.70 6.75
CA SER A 146 -19.04 -9.61 6.12
C SER A 146 -19.60 -9.06 4.80
N GLU A 147 -19.92 -7.76 4.75
CA GLU A 147 -20.32 -7.08 3.53
C GLU A 147 -19.20 -7.12 2.48
N LYS A 148 -17.95 -6.82 2.88
CA LYS A 148 -16.79 -6.88 1.97
C LYS A 148 -16.50 -8.29 1.44
N ALA A 149 -16.63 -9.32 2.28
CA ALA A 149 -16.34 -10.71 1.89
C ALA A 149 -17.43 -11.32 1.00
N TYR A 150 -18.70 -11.06 1.31
CA TYR A 150 -19.82 -11.86 0.82
C TYR A 150 -21.05 -11.03 0.39
N GLY A 151 -21.00 -9.69 0.44
CA GLY A 151 -22.16 -8.83 0.17
C GLY A 151 -23.29 -9.04 1.18
N GLN A 152 -22.95 -9.45 2.41
CA GLN A 152 -23.89 -9.71 3.49
C GLN A 152 -23.58 -8.81 4.69
N GLY A 153 -24.27 -7.69 4.83
CA GLY A 153 -24.06 -6.73 5.92
C GLY A 153 -24.51 -7.18 7.32
N ASN A 154 -25.00 -8.42 7.46
CA ASN A 154 -25.28 -9.02 8.76
C ASN A 154 -24.48 -10.32 8.93
N TYR A 155 -23.39 -10.21 9.67
CA TYR A 155 -22.45 -11.31 9.97
C TYR A 155 -23.14 -12.57 10.52
N ASN A 156 -24.23 -12.41 11.29
CA ASN A 156 -24.92 -13.55 11.90
C ASN A 156 -25.70 -14.41 10.90
N LYS A 157 -25.93 -13.91 9.67
CA LYS A 157 -26.58 -14.67 8.58
C LYS A 157 -25.62 -15.58 7.81
N LEU A 158 -24.31 -15.43 8.03
CA LEU A 158 -23.30 -16.29 7.44
C LEU A 158 -23.29 -17.68 8.09
N ASP A 159 -22.87 -18.69 7.35
CA ASP A 159 -22.54 -20.00 7.93
C ASP A 159 -21.22 -19.96 8.72
N GLU A 160 -20.95 -21.00 9.51
CA GLU A 160 -19.76 -21.01 10.38
C GLU A 160 -18.42 -20.96 9.62
N LYS A 161 -18.36 -21.48 8.39
CA LYS A 161 -17.14 -21.40 7.56
C LYS A 161 -16.93 -19.97 7.05
N GLN A 162 -17.99 -19.33 6.57
CA GLN A 162 -17.96 -17.94 6.12
C GLN A 162 -17.61 -17.00 7.28
N LYS A 163 -18.21 -17.22 8.46
CA LYS A 163 -17.87 -16.51 9.69
C LYS A 163 -16.39 -16.62 10.05
N ALA A 164 -15.86 -17.84 10.05
CA ALA A 164 -14.44 -18.08 10.31
C ALA A 164 -13.56 -17.33 9.30
N ARG A 165 -13.92 -17.37 8.01
CA ARG A 165 -13.18 -16.67 6.95
C ARG A 165 -13.20 -15.15 7.10
N VAL A 166 -14.33 -14.56 7.45
CA VAL A 166 -14.42 -13.11 7.71
C VAL A 166 -13.48 -12.70 8.85
N ARG A 167 -13.48 -13.46 9.96
CA ARG A 167 -12.60 -13.20 11.09
C ARG A 167 -11.12 -13.35 10.73
N GLU A 168 -10.78 -14.38 9.97
CA GLU A 168 -9.43 -14.61 9.48
C GLU A 168 -8.96 -13.42 8.63
N LEU A 169 -9.74 -13.02 7.62
CA LEU A 169 -9.40 -11.92 6.73
C LEU A 169 -9.27 -10.59 7.47
N LEU A 170 -10.21 -10.29 8.37
CA LEU A 170 -10.19 -9.06 9.17
C LEU A 170 -8.98 -9.04 10.12
N SER A 171 -8.69 -10.15 10.78
CA SER A 171 -7.52 -10.27 11.67
C SER A 171 -6.21 -10.17 10.89
N GLN A 172 -6.14 -10.75 9.70
CA GLN A 172 -4.95 -10.76 8.87
C GLN A 172 -4.67 -9.36 8.30
N PHE A 173 -5.67 -8.71 7.69
CA PHE A 173 -5.46 -7.55 6.83
C PHE A 173 -6.03 -6.23 7.35
N GLY A 174 -6.96 -6.22 8.32
CA GLY A 174 -7.54 -4.95 8.79
C GLY A 174 -6.47 -3.95 9.26
N GLY A 175 -6.58 -2.67 8.93
CA GLY A 175 -5.65 -1.62 9.36
C GLY A 175 -4.21 -1.77 8.85
N THR A 176 -3.95 -2.65 7.89
CA THR A 176 -2.64 -2.73 7.23
C THR A 176 -2.48 -1.58 6.23
N ILE A 177 -1.33 -1.52 5.54
CA ILE A 177 -1.13 -0.61 4.41
C ILE A 177 -1.70 -1.27 3.16
N ASP A 178 -2.43 -0.56 2.30
CA ASP A 178 -2.87 -1.12 1.02
C ASP A 178 -1.67 -1.35 0.08
N TYR A 179 -1.30 -2.62 -0.12
CA TYR A 179 -0.13 -2.95 -0.93
C TYR A 179 -0.42 -2.85 -2.43
N SER A 180 -1.67 -3.12 -2.84
CA SER A 180 -2.05 -3.07 -4.24
C SER A 180 -2.22 -1.63 -4.70
N HIS A 181 -2.77 -0.77 -3.83
CA HIS A 181 -2.81 0.68 -4.04
C HIS A 181 -1.37 1.21 -4.19
N MET A 182 -0.50 0.95 -3.22
CA MET A 182 0.89 1.41 -3.25
C MET A 182 1.60 0.98 -4.55
N ALA A 183 1.36 -0.26 -4.98
CA ALA A 183 1.90 -0.78 -6.23
C ALA A 183 1.36 -0.07 -7.47
N ALA A 184 0.08 0.32 -7.48
CA ALA A 184 -0.55 1.05 -8.57
C ALA A 184 0.05 2.46 -8.70
N THR A 185 0.19 3.17 -7.57
CA THR A 185 0.81 4.50 -7.49
C THR A 185 2.28 4.46 -7.94
N ILE A 186 3.07 3.51 -7.46
CA ILE A 186 4.47 3.32 -7.92
C ILE A 186 4.51 3.03 -9.43
N SER A 187 3.58 2.23 -9.95
CA SER A 187 3.52 1.92 -11.38
C SER A 187 3.16 3.15 -12.23
N ALA A 188 2.32 4.05 -11.71
CA ALA A 188 2.00 5.33 -12.34
C ALA A 188 3.24 6.24 -12.41
N HIS A 189 3.96 6.39 -11.30
CA HIS A 189 5.22 7.13 -11.24
C HIS A 189 6.25 6.63 -12.28
N TYR A 190 6.37 5.31 -12.47
CA TYR A 190 7.28 4.75 -13.47
C TYR A 190 6.82 4.94 -14.91
N THR A 191 5.51 4.94 -15.16
CA THR A 191 4.97 5.02 -16.52
C THR A 191 5.14 6.44 -17.05
N GLY A 192 4.96 7.46 -16.20
CA GLY A 192 5.22 8.86 -16.56
C GLY A 192 4.48 9.27 -17.82
N ASN A 193 3.26 8.78 -18.03
CA ASN A 193 2.44 9.15 -19.19
C ASN A 193 1.92 10.58 -18.99
N HIS A 194 2.78 11.59 -19.16
CA HIS A 194 2.51 13.00 -18.81
C HIS A 194 1.50 13.72 -19.72
N PHE A 195 0.40 13.08 -20.11
CA PHE A 195 -0.70 13.78 -20.80
C PHE A 195 -1.43 14.74 -19.85
N ILE A 196 -1.31 14.52 -18.54
CA ILE A 196 -1.81 15.37 -17.46
C ILE A 196 -0.62 15.79 -16.56
N GLU A 197 -0.56 17.07 -16.19
CA GLU A 197 0.42 17.56 -15.22
C GLU A 197 0.16 16.94 -13.84
N ASN A 198 1.21 16.41 -13.18
CA ASN A 198 1.12 15.69 -11.89
C ASN A 198 0.23 14.44 -11.90
N GLU A 199 0.13 13.73 -13.04
CA GLU A 199 -0.67 12.50 -13.18
C GLU A 199 -0.34 11.42 -12.14
N ASP A 200 0.92 11.32 -11.73
CA ASP A 200 1.39 10.37 -10.74
C ASP A 200 0.99 10.74 -9.31
N ASP A 201 1.03 12.02 -8.95
CA ASP A 201 0.43 12.50 -7.69
C ASP A 201 -1.09 12.27 -7.68
N LEU A 202 -1.76 12.49 -8.82
CA LEU A 202 -3.20 12.23 -9.00
C LEU A 202 -3.57 10.74 -8.97
N ALA A 203 -2.62 9.85 -9.25
CA ALA A 203 -2.79 8.41 -9.17
C ALA A 203 -2.60 7.86 -7.73
N GLY A 204 -2.12 8.70 -6.80
CA GLY A 204 -2.03 8.40 -5.37
C GLY A 204 -2.56 9.55 -4.53
N TRP A 205 -1.70 10.09 -3.65
CA TRP A 205 -2.11 11.01 -2.57
C TRP A 205 -3.02 12.15 -3.00
N GLN A 206 -2.75 12.82 -4.12
CA GLN A 206 -3.55 13.96 -4.55
C GLN A 206 -4.93 13.50 -5.03
N GLY A 207 -5.00 12.38 -5.72
CA GLY A 207 -6.26 11.77 -6.15
C GLY A 207 -7.14 11.36 -4.97
N ASP A 208 -6.54 10.81 -3.92
CA ASP A 208 -7.28 10.37 -2.74
C ASP A 208 -7.73 11.52 -1.85
N VAL A 209 -6.92 12.59 -1.73
CA VAL A 209 -7.29 13.76 -0.90
C VAL A 209 -8.25 14.73 -1.59
N ALA A 210 -8.18 14.86 -2.91
CA ALA A 210 -8.92 15.86 -3.69
C ALA A 210 -9.95 15.24 -4.64
N GLY A 211 -9.97 13.91 -4.78
CA GLY A 211 -10.73 13.25 -5.84
C GLY A 211 -10.07 13.45 -7.20
N THR A 212 -10.48 12.61 -8.16
CA THR A 212 -9.98 12.70 -9.54
C THR A 212 -11.06 12.29 -10.55
N MET A 213 -11.15 13.00 -11.67
CA MET A 213 -12.05 12.68 -12.78
C MET A 213 -13.52 12.42 -12.38
N GLY A 214 -14.04 13.19 -11.41
CA GLY A 214 -15.42 13.07 -10.92
C GLY A 214 -15.64 12.00 -9.85
N LEU A 215 -14.60 11.28 -9.44
CA LEU A 215 -14.62 10.45 -8.24
C LEU A 215 -14.40 11.35 -7.00
N PRO A 216 -15.17 11.15 -5.92
CA PRO A 216 -14.98 11.90 -4.69
C PRO A 216 -13.65 11.53 -4.00
N PRO A 217 -13.11 12.41 -3.15
CA PRO A 217 -12.02 12.07 -2.25
C PRO A 217 -12.33 10.82 -1.41
N SER A 218 -11.32 9.99 -1.19
CA SER A 218 -11.42 8.77 -0.39
C SER A 218 -10.05 8.40 0.15
N LEU A 219 -9.73 8.87 1.36
CA LEU A 219 -8.46 8.58 2.01
C LEU A 219 -8.70 7.90 3.37
N GLY A 220 -8.61 6.57 3.39
CA GLY A 220 -8.51 5.79 4.62
C GLY A 220 -7.10 5.84 5.22
N ASN A 221 -6.93 5.31 6.44
CA ASN A 221 -5.59 5.22 7.05
C ASN A 221 -4.66 4.25 6.30
N ASP A 222 -5.24 3.23 5.68
CA ASP A 222 -4.59 2.31 4.76
C ASP A 222 -4.05 3.01 3.52
N ASP A 223 -4.87 3.83 2.86
CA ASP A 223 -4.48 4.62 1.69
C ASP A 223 -3.50 5.74 2.06
N TYR A 224 -3.70 6.45 3.18
CA TYR A 224 -2.76 7.45 3.69
C TYR A 224 -1.33 6.90 3.85
N ARG A 225 -1.18 5.72 4.45
CA ARG A 225 0.14 5.09 4.60
C ARG A 225 0.67 4.59 3.26
N SER A 226 -0.21 4.06 2.41
CA SER A 226 0.11 3.54 1.08
C SER A 226 0.67 4.64 0.18
N ASP A 227 0.02 5.79 0.13
CA ASP A 227 0.41 6.93 -0.69
C ASP A 227 1.78 7.51 -0.31
N LEU A 228 1.98 7.75 0.98
CA LEU A 228 3.26 8.24 1.49
C LEU A 228 4.38 7.22 1.22
N ASP A 229 4.10 5.94 1.46
CA ASP A 229 5.07 4.85 1.23
C ASP A 229 5.35 4.67 -0.27
N ALA A 230 4.37 4.87 -1.14
CA ALA A 230 4.54 4.77 -2.60
C ALA A 230 5.56 5.78 -3.11
N VAL A 231 5.41 7.06 -2.74
CA VAL A 231 6.34 8.14 -3.13
C VAL A 231 7.74 7.85 -2.55
N ASN A 232 7.82 7.48 -1.28
CA ASN A 232 9.10 7.24 -0.60
C ASN A 232 9.86 6.05 -1.17
N VAL A 233 9.17 4.93 -1.36
CA VAL A 233 9.75 3.72 -1.95
C VAL A 233 10.15 4.00 -3.38
N TYR A 234 9.28 4.61 -4.21
CA TYR A 234 9.58 4.97 -5.59
C TYR A 234 10.86 5.80 -5.71
N HIS A 235 10.99 6.87 -4.92
CA HIS A 235 12.17 7.73 -4.96
C HIS A 235 13.49 7.01 -4.67
N LYS A 236 13.46 5.93 -3.88
CA LYS A 236 14.63 5.10 -3.58
C LYS A 236 14.91 4.07 -4.68
N ILE A 237 13.88 3.49 -5.29
CA ILE A 237 14.05 2.41 -6.28
C ILE A 237 14.19 2.90 -7.74
N LYS A 238 13.82 4.15 -8.05
CA LYS A 238 13.72 4.67 -9.44
C LYS A 238 15.03 4.58 -10.23
N ASP A 239 16.17 4.66 -9.53
CA ASP A 239 17.50 4.60 -10.12
C ASP A 239 18.08 3.18 -10.17
N GLY A 240 17.32 2.18 -9.71
CA GLY A 240 17.64 0.77 -9.86
C GLY A 240 18.12 0.08 -8.59
N ASP A 241 17.92 0.67 -7.40
CA ASP A 241 18.13 -0.06 -6.15
C ASP A 241 17.14 -1.22 -6.02
N SER A 242 17.60 -2.32 -5.41
CA SER A 242 16.79 -3.52 -5.22
C SER A 242 15.62 -3.21 -4.30
N LEU A 243 14.40 -3.58 -4.73
CA LEU A 243 13.19 -3.46 -3.91
C LEU A 243 13.38 -4.15 -2.55
N VAL A 244 14.04 -5.30 -2.52
CA VAL A 244 14.26 -6.04 -1.28
C VAL A 244 15.14 -5.24 -0.31
N ASP A 245 16.18 -4.56 -0.80
CA ASP A 245 17.02 -3.70 0.04
C ASP A 245 16.25 -2.47 0.51
N VAL A 246 15.58 -1.79 -0.41
CA VAL A 246 14.82 -0.58 -0.11
C VAL A 246 13.70 -0.85 0.88
N THR A 247 12.89 -1.91 0.68
CA THR A 247 11.84 -2.30 1.62
C THR A 247 12.41 -2.54 3.02
N ASN A 248 13.52 -3.27 3.12
CA ASN A 248 14.15 -3.53 4.42
C ASN A 248 14.63 -2.23 5.09
N SER A 249 15.37 -1.38 4.37
CA SER A 249 15.93 -0.15 4.94
C SER A 249 14.87 0.89 5.25
N TYR A 250 13.87 1.05 4.38
CA TYR A 250 12.81 2.05 4.54
C TYR A 250 11.97 1.73 5.78
N TYR A 251 11.48 0.49 5.89
CA TYR A 251 10.63 0.13 7.02
C TYR A 251 11.42 0.02 8.33
N ASP A 252 12.72 -0.27 8.29
CA ASP A 252 13.61 -0.10 9.45
C ASP A 252 13.63 1.33 9.97
N SER A 253 13.69 2.33 9.09
CA SER A 253 13.65 3.74 9.47
C SER A 253 12.27 4.14 9.99
N VAL A 254 11.20 3.69 9.33
CA VAL A 254 9.81 3.91 9.79
C VAL A 254 9.58 3.35 11.19
N GLU A 255 10.14 2.18 11.51
CA GLU A 255 10.01 1.55 12.83
C GLU A 255 10.84 2.25 13.91
N ARG A 256 12.01 2.79 13.57
CA ARG A 256 12.94 3.39 14.53
C ARG A 256 12.69 4.87 14.78
N THR A 257 12.05 5.58 13.85
CA THR A 257 11.93 7.04 13.88
C THR A 257 10.49 7.47 13.68
N SER A 258 9.89 8.00 14.75
CA SER A 258 8.54 8.58 14.68
C SER A 258 8.49 9.71 13.64
N GLY A 259 7.44 9.74 12.83
CA GLY A 259 7.25 10.75 11.79
C GLY A 259 8.12 10.58 10.53
N TYR A 260 9.00 9.57 10.48
CA TYR A 260 9.92 9.35 9.34
C TYR A 260 9.19 9.23 8.00
N ARG A 261 8.09 8.47 7.95
CA ARG A 261 7.23 8.32 6.76
C ARG A 261 6.80 9.68 6.20
N THR A 262 6.22 10.51 7.05
CA THR A 262 5.71 11.84 6.67
C THR A 262 6.84 12.77 6.25
N TYR A 263 7.93 12.79 7.03
CA TYR A 263 9.06 13.65 6.74
C TYR A 263 9.68 13.34 5.37
N GLU A 264 9.96 12.05 5.12
CA GLU A 264 10.55 11.62 3.86
C GLU A 264 9.60 11.86 2.67
N PHE A 265 8.28 11.70 2.88
CA PHE A 265 7.29 12.02 1.84
C PHE A 265 7.34 13.49 1.44
N VAL A 266 7.28 14.39 2.42
CA VAL A 266 7.32 15.84 2.19
C VAL A 266 8.63 16.22 1.50
N GLN A 267 9.77 15.64 1.90
CA GLN A 267 11.02 15.85 1.20
C GLN A 267 10.97 15.38 -0.26
N ASN A 268 10.44 14.18 -0.52
CA ASN A 268 10.41 13.61 -1.86
C ASN A 268 9.54 14.40 -2.83
N ILE A 269 8.34 14.82 -2.43
CA ILE A 269 7.47 15.68 -3.26
C ILE A 269 8.06 17.08 -3.48
N GLY A 270 9.00 17.49 -2.63
CA GLY A 270 9.78 18.72 -2.73
C GLY A 270 11.14 18.55 -3.41
N GLU A 271 11.37 17.44 -4.12
CA GLU A 271 12.63 17.14 -4.82
C GLU A 271 13.86 17.09 -3.88
N GLY A 272 13.66 16.58 -2.67
CA GLY A 272 14.68 16.51 -1.61
C GLY A 272 14.71 17.74 -0.70
N ASP A 273 13.89 18.76 -0.96
CA ASP A 273 13.76 19.96 -0.13
C ASP A 273 12.40 19.95 0.60
N TYR A 274 12.46 19.80 1.93
CA TYR A 274 11.28 19.76 2.77
C TYR A 274 10.42 21.03 2.67
N THR A 275 11.04 22.21 2.61
CA THR A 275 10.32 23.49 2.53
C THR A 275 9.60 23.62 1.20
N LYS A 276 10.22 23.16 0.10
CA LYS A 276 9.52 23.07 -1.20
C LYS A 276 8.35 22.11 -1.16
N GLY A 277 8.51 20.96 -0.51
CA GLY A 277 7.45 19.98 -0.35
C GLY A 277 6.24 20.53 0.42
N MET A 278 6.49 21.18 1.56
CA MET A 278 5.44 21.86 2.31
C MET A 278 4.73 22.93 1.49
N LYS A 279 5.51 23.73 0.74
CA LYS A 279 4.94 24.74 -0.15
C LYS A 279 4.05 24.13 -1.23
N LYS A 280 4.47 23.03 -1.87
CA LYS A 280 3.67 22.28 -2.85
C LYS A 280 2.34 21.83 -2.24
N LEU A 281 2.37 21.22 -1.05
CA LEU A 281 1.16 20.80 -0.33
C LEU A 281 0.22 21.96 -0.04
N GLU A 282 0.74 23.08 0.47
CA GLU A 282 -0.06 24.27 0.79
C GLU A 282 -0.69 24.90 -0.46
N GLU A 283 0.04 24.96 -1.57
CA GLU A 283 -0.46 25.50 -2.84
C GLU A 283 -1.56 24.60 -3.41
N THR A 284 -1.34 23.28 -3.44
CA THR A 284 -2.36 22.30 -3.89
C THR A 284 -3.62 22.40 -3.02
N TYR A 285 -3.47 22.47 -1.69
CA TYR A 285 -4.58 22.63 -0.77
C TYR A 285 -5.36 23.93 -1.01
N LYS A 286 -4.67 25.07 -1.11
CA LYS A 286 -5.30 26.39 -1.38
C LYS A 286 -6.10 26.39 -2.67
N LEU A 287 -5.54 25.81 -3.73
CA LEU A 287 -6.23 25.68 -5.02
C LEU A 287 -7.51 24.86 -4.86
N TYR A 288 -7.41 23.69 -4.21
CA TYR A 288 -8.54 22.79 -4.03
C TYR A 288 -9.69 23.43 -3.22
N VAL A 289 -9.40 24.03 -2.06
CA VAL A 289 -10.46 24.63 -1.22
C VAL A 289 -11.05 25.90 -1.82
N SER A 290 -10.34 26.58 -2.72
CA SER A 290 -10.89 27.75 -3.42
C SER A 290 -11.98 27.40 -4.43
N SER A 291 -12.00 26.14 -4.91
CA SER A 291 -12.93 25.65 -5.92
C SER A 291 -13.97 24.67 -5.39
N HIS A 292 -13.97 24.35 -4.09
CA HIS A 292 -14.83 23.33 -3.49
C HIS A 292 -15.49 23.81 -2.19
N SER A 293 -16.57 23.16 -1.79
CA SER A 293 -17.21 23.43 -0.49
C SER A 293 -16.34 22.92 0.67
N SER A 294 -16.62 23.40 1.89
CA SER A 294 -15.93 22.92 3.10
C SER A 294 -16.15 21.42 3.34
N GLU A 295 -17.32 20.89 3.02
CA GLU A 295 -17.63 19.45 3.15
C GLU A 295 -16.75 18.62 2.21
N GLN A 296 -16.57 19.08 0.97
CA GLN A 296 -15.67 18.47 -0.02
C GLN A 296 -14.18 18.61 0.34
N SER A 297 -13.85 19.53 1.25
CA SER A 297 -12.47 19.86 1.66
C SER A 297 -11.99 19.09 2.90
N SER A 298 -12.91 18.49 3.66
CA SER A 298 -12.61 17.83 4.94
C SER A 298 -11.53 16.74 4.86
N THR A 299 -11.50 15.96 3.77
CA THR A 299 -10.47 14.90 3.58
C THR A 299 -9.08 15.51 3.42
N PHE A 300 -8.95 16.53 2.57
CA PHE A 300 -7.69 17.24 2.37
C PHE A 300 -7.28 18.02 3.63
N GLU A 301 -8.22 18.65 4.33
CA GLU A 301 -7.97 19.31 5.62
C GLU A 301 -7.37 18.35 6.64
N ASN A 302 -7.94 17.16 6.80
CA ASN A 302 -7.44 16.13 7.70
C ASN A 302 -6.04 15.65 7.31
N PHE A 303 -5.79 15.48 6.01
CA PHE A 303 -4.46 15.14 5.49
C PHE A 303 -3.42 16.21 5.84
N MET A 304 -3.73 17.48 5.56
CA MET A 304 -2.84 18.61 5.87
C MET A 304 -2.59 18.73 7.38
N ASN A 305 -3.63 18.54 8.19
CA ASN A 305 -3.50 18.58 9.65
C ASN A 305 -2.60 17.45 10.16
N ALA A 306 -2.72 16.23 9.60
CA ALA A 306 -1.86 15.12 9.94
C ALA A 306 -0.39 15.45 9.64
N ILE A 307 -0.09 15.99 8.44
CA ILE A 307 1.27 16.39 8.05
C ILE A 307 1.81 17.50 8.95
N GLN A 308 1.03 18.57 9.19
CA GLN A 308 1.46 19.72 9.98
C GLN A 308 1.62 19.40 11.47
N HIS A 309 0.85 18.44 12.02
CA HIS A 309 1.04 17.99 13.39
C HIS A 309 2.46 17.43 13.60
N PHE A 310 2.98 16.67 12.63
CA PHE A 310 4.35 16.16 12.67
C PHE A 310 5.41 17.26 12.58
N GLN A 311 5.19 18.30 11.77
CA GLN A 311 6.11 19.45 11.71
C GLN A 311 6.30 20.07 13.09
N LYS A 312 5.20 20.27 13.84
CA LYS A 312 5.26 20.82 15.20
C LYS A 312 5.97 19.90 16.20
N ASP A 313 5.96 18.59 15.96
CA ASP A 313 6.70 17.63 16.79
C ASP A 313 8.20 17.61 16.48
N LEU A 314 8.60 17.88 15.23
CA LEU A 314 10.00 18.04 14.83
C LEU A 314 10.61 19.37 15.30
N ASP A 315 9.78 20.43 15.37
CA ASP A 315 10.20 21.77 15.82
C ASP A 315 10.28 21.88 17.36
N LYS A 316 9.85 20.86 18.11
CA LYS A 316 10.09 20.79 19.56
C LYS A 316 11.59 20.60 19.80
N PRO A 317 12.23 21.39 20.68
CA PRO A 317 13.62 21.14 21.05
C PRO A 317 13.72 19.72 21.61
N ASN A 318 14.59 18.91 21.00
CA ASN A 318 14.89 17.57 21.46
C ASN A 318 15.21 17.66 22.97
N PRO A 319 14.55 16.91 23.87
CA PRO A 319 14.98 16.86 25.25
C PRO A 319 16.44 16.41 25.21
N SER A 320 17.34 17.24 25.75
CA SER A 320 18.78 16.98 25.70
C SER A 320 19.02 15.55 26.13
N ILE A 321 19.56 14.72 25.24
CA ILE A 321 20.16 13.47 25.65
C ILE A 321 21.33 13.92 26.53
N GLY A 322 21.17 13.77 27.84
CA GLY A 322 22.21 14.09 28.81
C GLY A 322 23.48 13.35 28.43
N GLU A 323 24.59 14.08 28.51
CA GLU A 323 25.96 13.54 28.46
C GLU A 323 26.17 12.41 29.48
#